data_AF-E6MJI2-F1
#
_entry.id   AF-E6MJI2-F1
#
_cell.length_a   1.000
_cell.length_b   1.000
_cell.length_c   1.000
_cell.angle_alpha   90.00
_cell.angle_beta   90.00
_cell.angle_gamma   90.00
#
_symmetry.space_group_name_H-M   'P 1'
#
loop_
_entity.id
_entity.type
_entity.pdbx_description
1 polymer ?
#
loop_
_entity_poly.entity_id
_entity_poly.type
_entity_poly.pdbx_seq_one_letter_code
_entity_poly.pdbx_strand_id
1 'polypeptide(L)'
;MKNTSGKQGLILFLFIIPFIFSIGMTAQLNSHENIRQMTRLGEVENIKSGYIYFGRPSCPSCQIFYPILQLASQRENKQIWYFNTDYFRTKKKLPEYEILPVCNKYKISRVPVLIYVENGKIIDSFGREITNNKEKNDAYKGIMTLMRVSSFWRITWKIYSAPLVLLFSSLIFQFLFWRKDFVNSKMNFILRLYIFTDLGIYTYWYFKFRSVGLNLMKSERFFTIAFLVTIIVSIFFHISNINEMREIRSSKQ
;
A
#
# COMPACT_ATOMS: atom_id res chain seq x y z
N MET A 1 19.68 -36.53 -26.74
CA MET A 1 18.62 -35.64 -26.20
C MET A 1 19.08 -35.10 -24.86
N LYS A 2 19.38 -33.80 -24.74
CA LYS A 2 19.79 -33.20 -23.46
C LYS A 2 18.62 -33.27 -22.48
N ASN A 3 18.87 -33.77 -21.27
CA ASN A 3 17.90 -33.86 -20.18
C ASN A 3 17.42 -32.45 -19.77
N THR A 4 16.39 -31.95 -20.45
CA THR A 4 15.76 -30.64 -20.21
C THR A 4 14.74 -30.69 -19.07
N SER A 5 14.35 -31.89 -18.62
CA SER A 5 13.37 -32.12 -17.55
C SER A 5 13.79 -31.52 -16.22
N GLY A 6 15.04 -31.76 -15.79
CA GLY A 6 15.56 -31.23 -14.53
C GLY A 6 15.65 -29.70 -14.49
N LYS A 7 15.95 -29.07 -15.63
CA LYS A 7 15.98 -27.60 -15.74
C LYS A 7 14.58 -26.98 -15.67
N GLN A 8 13.57 -27.65 -16.23
CA GLN A 8 12.19 -27.18 -16.19
C GLN A 8 11.58 -27.21 -14.79
N GLY A 9 11.89 -28.25 -13.99
CA GLY A 9 11.46 -28.34 -12.60
C GLY A 9 12.07 -27.25 -11.70
N LEU A 10 13.36 -26.98 -11.88
CA LEU A 10 14.07 -25.91 -11.16
C LEU A 10 13.48 -24.52 -11.46
N ILE A 11 13.16 -24.28 -12.73
CA ILE A 11 12.52 -23.04 -13.20
C ILE A 11 11.14 -22.88 -12.56
N LEU A 12 10.31 -23.94 -12.54
CA LEU A 12 8.98 -23.88 -11.92
C LEU A 12 9.05 -23.58 -10.40
N PHE A 13 10.01 -24.17 -9.70
CA PHE A 13 10.20 -24.02 -8.26
C PHE A 13 10.64 -22.60 -7.88
N LEU A 14 11.48 -21.97 -8.71
CA LEU A 14 11.89 -20.57 -8.57
C LEU A 14 10.73 -19.57 -8.68
N PHE A 15 9.58 -19.95 -9.25
CA PHE A 15 8.42 -19.07 -9.42
C PHE A 15 7.31 -19.26 -8.39
N ILE A 16 7.11 -20.48 -7.89
CA ILE A 16 6.09 -20.77 -6.88
C ILE A 16 6.43 -20.06 -5.56
N ILE A 17 7.71 -20.02 -5.18
CA ILE A 17 8.15 -19.44 -3.91
C ILE A 17 7.91 -17.91 -3.86
N PRO A 18 8.32 -17.09 -4.85
CA PRO A 18 8.01 -15.66 -4.87
C PRO A 18 6.51 -15.36 -4.96
N PHE A 19 5.75 -16.18 -5.67
CA PHE A 19 4.29 -16.01 -5.80
C PHE A 19 3.58 -16.24 -4.46
N ILE A 20 3.89 -17.33 -3.76
CA ILE A 20 3.37 -17.62 -2.41
C ILE A 20 3.82 -16.53 -1.42
N PHE A 21 5.08 -16.09 -1.51
CA PHE A 21 5.60 -15.01 -0.66
C PHE A 21 4.87 -13.67 -0.90
N SER A 22 4.56 -13.33 -2.15
CA SER A 22 3.80 -12.13 -2.51
C SER A 22 2.36 -12.18 -1.97
N ILE A 23 1.70 -13.33 -2.05
CA ILE A 23 0.35 -13.52 -1.47
C ILE A 23 0.39 -13.40 0.06
N GLY A 24 1.38 -14.02 0.72
CA GLY A 24 1.55 -13.91 2.18
C GLY A 24 1.77 -12.46 2.64
N MET A 25 2.63 -11.71 1.94
CA MET A 25 2.92 -10.31 2.24
C MET A 25 1.70 -9.40 2.08
N THR A 26 0.87 -9.63 1.07
CA THR A 26 -0.36 -8.84 0.84
C THR A 26 -1.45 -9.15 1.87
N ALA A 27 -1.58 -10.41 2.30
CA ALA A 27 -2.52 -10.81 3.36
C ALA A 27 -2.19 -10.13 4.71
N GLN A 28 -0.91 -10.06 5.07
CA GLN A 28 -0.46 -9.48 6.35
C GLN A 28 -0.62 -7.95 6.42
N LEU A 29 -0.61 -7.25 5.28
CA LEU A 29 -0.88 -5.80 5.22
C LEU A 29 -2.36 -5.44 5.38
N ASN A 30 -3.28 -6.39 5.20
CA ASN A 30 -4.73 -6.14 5.26
C ASN A 30 -5.36 -6.51 6.61
N SER A 31 -4.67 -7.24 7.49
CA SER A 31 -5.26 -7.80 8.72
C SER A 31 -5.19 -6.89 9.96
N HIS A 32 -4.44 -5.79 9.93
CA HIS A 32 -4.28 -4.92 11.09
C HIS A 32 -5.00 -3.58 10.91
N GLU A 33 -6.12 -3.42 11.62
CA GLU A 33 -6.70 -2.10 11.86
C GLU A 33 -5.81 -1.37 12.87
N ASN A 34 -4.95 -0.50 12.35
CA ASN A 34 -3.99 0.23 13.18
C ASN A 34 -4.61 1.43 13.91
N ILE A 35 -5.90 1.72 13.68
CA ILE A 35 -6.62 2.78 14.39
C ILE A 35 -7.59 2.14 15.38
N ARG A 36 -7.37 2.36 16.68
CA ARG A 36 -8.20 1.81 17.75
C ARG A 36 -9.04 2.91 18.39
N GLN A 37 -10.37 2.78 18.31
CA GLN A 37 -11.27 3.72 18.98
C GLN A 37 -11.20 3.56 20.51
N MET A 38 -11.10 4.67 21.22
CA MET A 38 -11.25 4.70 22.68
C MET A 38 -12.71 4.54 23.08
N THR A 39 -12.94 3.84 24.19
CA THR A 39 -14.29 3.58 24.72
C THR A 39 -14.59 4.31 26.02
N ARG A 40 -13.55 4.72 26.75
CA ARG A 40 -13.60 5.44 28.03
C ARG A 40 -12.71 6.67 27.96
N LEU A 41 -13.13 7.78 28.59
CA LEU A 41 -12.35 9.03 28.59
C LEU A 41 -10.96 8.85 29.19
N GLY A 42 -10.84 8.12 30.32
CA GLY A 42 -9.57 7.87 30.99
C GLY A 42 -8.53 7.08 30.19
N GLU A 43 -8.92 6.45 29.07
CA GLU A 43 -7.94 5.79 28.18
C GLU A 43 -6.94 6.79 27.60
N VAL A 44 -7.34 8.05 27.41
CA VAL A 44 -6.46 9.11 26.88
C VAL A 44 -5.30 9.41 27.83
N GLU A 45 -5.53 9.30 29.16
CA GLU A 45 -4.54 9.63 30.18
C GLU A 45 -3.46 8.55 30.33
N ASN A 46 -3.79 7.32 29.93
CA ASN A 46 -2.86 6.20 29.94
C ASN A 46 -1.85 6.28 28.78
N ILE A 47 -2.07 7.15 27.80
CA ILE A 47 -1.17 7.33 26.66
C ILE A 47 -0.03 8.25 27.06
N LYS A 48 1.06 7.63 27.53
CA LYS A 48 2.31 8.34 27.82
C LYS A 48 3.04 8.73 26.55
N SER A 49 3.13 7.82 25.58
CA SER A 49 3.79 8.07 24.29
C SER A 49 3.04 7.40 23.15
N GLY A 50 2.67 8.15 22.11
CA GLY A 50 1.93 7.60 20.97
C GLY A 50 1.13 8.63 20.18
N TYR A 51 0.40 8.13 19.17
CA TYR A 51 -0.44 8.95 18.31
C TYR A 51 -1.90 8.93 18.76
N ILE A 52 -2.52 10.10 18.83
CA ILE A 52 -3.94 10.25 19.15
C ILE A 52 -4.60 11.06 18.04
N TYR A 53 -5.68 10.54 17.48
CA TYR A 53 -6.50 11.20 16.48
C TYR A 53 -7.81 11.69 17.13
N PHE A 54 -8.07 12.98 17.02
CA PHE A 54 -9.32 13.61 17.42
C PHE A 54 -10.17 13.88 16.19
N GLY A 55 -11.38 13.32 16.18
CA GLY A 55 -12.28 13.40 15.04
C GLY A 55 -13.70 13.02 15.39
N ARG A 56 -14.59 13.09 14.40
CA ARG A 56 -15.97 12.61 14.54
C ARG A 56 -16.61 12.24 13.19
N PRO A 57 -17.49 11.23 13.16
CA PRO A 57 -18.18 10.82 11.92
C PRO A 57 -19.07 11.90 11.31
N SER A 58 -19.63 12.80 12.11
CA SER A 58 -20.47 13.90 11.62
C SER A 58 -19.70 15.05 10.94
N CYS A 59 -18.35 15.05 10.99
CA CYS A 59 -17.54 16.11 10.41
C CYS A 59 -17.09 15.74 8.99
N PRO A 60 -17.46 16.52 7.94
CA PRO A 60 -17.08 16.23 6.56
C PRO A 60 -15.56 16.12 6.36
N SER A 61 -14.79 17.03 6.96
CA SER A 61 -13.32 16.96 6.91
C SER A 61 -12.75 15.71 7.59
N CYS A 62 -13.35 15.24 8.69
CA CYS A 62 -12.93 14.01 9.36
C CYS A 62 -13.19 12.78 8.50
N GLN A 63 -14.29 12.74 7.74
CA GLN A 63 -14.59 11.64 6.82
C GLN A 63 -13.56 11.53 5.69
N ILE A 64 -12.93 12.64 5.30
CA ILE A 64 -11.84 12.65 4.32
C ILE A 64 -10.48 12.36 4.99
N PHE A 65 -10.23 12.89 6.18
CA PHE A 65 -8.97 12.72 6.89
C PHE A 65 -8.75 11.28 7.38
N TYR A 66 -9.80 10.62 7.88
CA TYR A 66 -9.73 9.26 8.42
C TYR A 66 -9.15 8.22 7.44
N PRO A 67 -9.64 8.07 6.19
CA PRO A 67 -9.07 7.11 5.26
C PRO A 67 -7.62 7.43 4.88
N ILE A 68 -7.25 8.72 4.80
CA ILE A 68 -5.86 9.14 4.57
C ILE A 68 -4.97 8.72 5.75
N LEU A 69 -5.47 8.94 6.98
CA LEU A 69 -4.79 8.54 8.21
C LEU A 69 -4.63 7.02 8.30
N GLN A 70 -5.68 6.26 7.95
CA GLN A 70 -5.65 4.80 7.95
C GLN A 70 -4.61 4.26 6.97
N LEU A 71 -4.53 4.82 5.76
CA LEU A 71 -3.48 4.49 4.80
C LEU A 71 -2.08 4.78 5.36
N ALA A 72 -1.87 5.96 5.95
CA ALA A 72 -0.59 6.34 6.55
C ALA A 72 -0.21 5.41 7.72
N SER A 73 -1.17 5.12 8.59
CA SER A 73 -1.03 4.24 9.75
C SER A 73 -0.68 2.80 9.37
N GLN A 74 -1.33 2.26 8.33
CA GLN A 74 -1.01 0.93 7.77
C GLN A 74 0.38 0.92 7.12
N ARG A 75 0.67 1.95 6.31
CA ARG A 75 1.97 2.11 5.64
C ARG A 75 3.13 2.13 6.62
N GLU A 76 2.97 2.85 7.73
CA GLU A 76 4.02 3.04 8.73
C GLU A 76 3.96 2.04 9.89
N ASN A 77 2.98 1.13 9.87
CA ASN A 77 2.70 0.19 10.95
C ASN A 77 2.63 0.88 12.32
N LYS A 78 1.94 2.02 12.38
CA LYS A 78 1.80 2.84 13.59
C LYS A 78 0.40 2.70 14.15
N GLN A 79 0.30 2.26 15.40
CA GLN A 79 -0.97 2.29 16.12
C GLN A 79 -1.38 3.74 16.44
N ILE A 80 -2.65 4.04 16.23
CA ILE A 80 -3.27 5.33 16.50
C ILE A 80 -4.47 5.11 17.40
N TRP A 81 -4.59 5.91 18.44
CA TRP A 81 -5.77 5.92 19.29
C TRP A 81 -6.77 6.96 18.79
N TYR A 82 -8.00 6.54 18.52
CA TYR A 82 -9.05 7.42 18.00
C TYR A 82 -9.99 7.89 19.12
N PHE A 83 -9.93 9.19 19.39
CA PHE A 83 -10.86 9.90 20.25
C PHE A 83 -12.02 10.45 19.41
N ASN A 84 -13.15 9.72 19.43
CA ASN A 84 -14.36 10.09 18.72
C ASN A 84 -15.25 10.98 19.61
N THR A 85 -15.30 12.29 19.33
CA THR A 85 -16.08 13.22 20.17
C THR A 85 -17.59 12.93 20.14
N ASP A 86 -18.12 12.46 19.00
CA ASP A 86 -19.54 12.13 18.89
C ASP A 86 -19.89 10.85 19.65
N TYR A 87 -18.98 9.88 19.71
CA TYR A 87 -19.20 8.66 20.48
C TYR A 87 -19.43 8.98 21.96
N PHE A 88 -18.59 9.86 22.54
CA PHE A 88 -18.73 10.25 23.94
C PHE A 88 -20.00 11.08 24.19
N ARG A 89 -20.35 12.01 23.30
CA ARG A 89 -21.57 12.82 23.42
C ARG A 89 -22.85 12.01 23.23
N THR A 90 -22.90 11.13 22.23
CA THR A 90 -24.16 10.50 21.79
C THR A 90 -24.36 9.10 22.35
N LYS A 91 -23.33 8.25 22.29
CA LYS A 91 -23.43 6.84 22.72
C LYS A 91 -23.17 6.68 24.21
N LYS A 92 -22.17 7.38 24.75
CA LYS A 92 -21.91 7.41 26.19
C LYS A 92 -22.73 8.46 26.93
N LYS A 93 -23.39 9.38 26.21
CA LYS A 93 -24.21 10.46 26.77
C LYS A 93 -23.46 11.31 27.79
N LEU A 94 -22.14 11.45 27.62
CA LEU A 94 -21.34 12.26 28.52
C LEU A 94 -21.64 13.74 28.28
N PRO A 95 -21.81 14.51 29.36
CA PRO A 95 -22.03 15.94 29.24
C PRO A 95 -20.76 16.64 28.74
N GLU A 96 -20.96 17.79 28.10
CA GLU A 96 -19.87 18.56 27.46
C GLU A 96 -18.73 18.90 28.45
N TYR A 97 -19.05 19.13 29.72
CA TYR A 97 -18.08 19.45 30.77
C TYR A 97 -17.11 18.30 31.10
N GLU A 98 -17.41 17.05 30.74
CA GLU A 98 -16.48 15.92 30.90
C GLU A 98 -15.56 15.74 29.68
N ILE A 99 -16.04 16.10 28.49
CA ILE A 99 -15.30 15.94 27.23
C ILE A 99 -14.35 17.13 27.00
N LEU A 100 -14.81 18.35 27.30
CA LEU A 100 -14.04 19.58 27.12
C LEU A 100 -12.69 19.58 27.84
N PRO A 101 -12.55 19.11 29.10
CA PRO A 101 -11.25 19.04 29.77
C PRO A 101 -10.22 18.23 28.99
N VAL A 102 -10.63 17.12 28.36
CA VAL A 102 -9.74 16.32 27.51
C VAL A 102 -9.32 17.11 26.27
N CYS A 103 -10.29 17.70 25.55
CA CYS A 103 -9.98 18.52 24.39
C CYS A 103 -9.05 19.70 24.75
N ASN A 104 -9.31 20.39 25.86
CA ASN A 104 -8.53 21.52 26.34
C ASN A 104 -7.11 21.11 26.74
N LYS A 105 -6.94 19.99 27.45
CA LYS A 105 -5.63 19.42 27.80
C LYS A 105 -4.76 19.20 26.57
N TYR A 106 -5.36 18.71 25.48
CA TYR A 106 -4.67 18.48 24.21
C TYR A 106 -4.72 19.67 23.24
N LYS A 107 -5.21 20.83 23.68
CA LYS A 107 -5.36 22.05 22.86
C LYS A 107 -6.15 21.84 21.56
N ILE A 108 -7.16 20.96 21.60
CA ILE A 108 -8.01 20.60 20.47
C ILE A 108 -9.19 21.57 20.40
N SER A 109 -9.06 22.61 19.59
CA SER A 109 -10.14 23.58 19.31
C SER A 109 -11.01 23.20 18.11
N ARG A 110 -10.48 22.35 17.21
CA ARG A 110 -11.14 21.90 15.98
C ARG A 110 -10.70 20.48 15.62
N VAL A 111 -11.50 19.79 14.82
CA VAL A 111 -11.20 18.46 14.27
C VAL A 111 -11.29 18.50 12.74
N PRO A 112 -10.55 17.66 11.98
CA PRO A 112 -9.66 16.57 12.43
C PRO A 112 -8.28 17.07 12.91
N VAL A 113 -7.74 16.43 13.95
CA VAL A 113 -6.36 16.66 14.42
C VAL A 113 -5.71 15.33 14.82
N LEU A 114 -4.51 15.08 14.31
CA LEU A 114 -3.61 14.04 14.76
C LEU A 114 -2.54 14.67 15.65
N ILE A 115 -2.29 14.11 16.82
CA ILE A 115 -1.21 14.55 17.72
C ILE A 115 -0.24 13.43 17.99
N TYR A 116 1.01 13.79 18.26
CA TYR A 116 2.02 12.92 18.86
C TYR A 116 2.30 13.39 20.28
N VAL A 117 2.17 12.46 21.22
CA VAL A 117 2.42 12.67 22.64
C VAL A 117 3.69 11.90 23.02
N GLU A 118 4.53 12.48 23.86
CA GLU A 118 5.69 11.83 24.46
C GLU A 118 5.80 12.25 25.93
N ASN A 119 5.90 11.28 26.83
CA ASN A 119 5.86 11.51 28.28
C ASN A 119 4.66 12.36 28.74
N GLY A 120 3.49 12.14 28.13
CA GLY A 120 2.25 12.86 28.43
C GLY A 120 2.19 14.30 27.89
N LYS A 121 3.23 14.77 27.20
CA LYS A 121 3.30 16.12 26.61
C LYS A 121 3.10 16.05 25.10
N ILE A 122 2.40 17.04 24.56
CA ILE A 122 2.22 17.20 23.12
C ILE A 122 3.57 17.62 22.53
N ILE A 123 4.08 16.83 21.60
CA ILE A 123 5.34 17.11 20.90
C ILE A 123 5.07 17.72 19.53
N ASP A 124 4.06 17.21 18.83
CA ASP A 124 3.66 17.71 17.51
C ASP A 124 2.18 17.47 17.26
N SER A 125 1.59 18.24 16.35
CA SER A 125 0.18 18.15 15.98
C SER A 125 -0.04 18.56 14.53
N PHE A 126 -0.93 17.84 13.84
CA PHE A 126 -1.33 18.14 12.47
C PHE A 126 -2.84 18.01 12.33
N GLY A 127 -3.48 19.10 11.92
CA GLY A 127 -4.91 19.12 11.62
C GLY A 127 -5.21 20.17 10.57
N ARG A 128 -6.09 19.83 9.63
CA ARG A 128 -6.47 20.71 8.53
C ARG A 128 -7.90 20.39 8.09
N GLU A 129 -8.64 21.44 7.77
CA GLU A 129 -9.93 21.32 7.09
C GLU A 129 -9.70 20.95 5.62
N ILE A 130 -10.41 19.94 5.13
CA ILE A 130 -10.23 19.40 3.78
C ILE A 130 -11.54 19.56 3.02
N THR A 131 -11.50 20.35 1.96
CA THR A 131 -12.63 20.72 1.10
C THR A 131 -12.46 20.24 -0.35
N ASN A 132 -11.22 20.01 -0.81
CA ASN A 132 -10.94 19.62 -2.19
C ASN A 132 -9.78 18.60 -2.35
N ASN A 133 -9.55 18.15 -3.59
CA ASN A 133 -8.55 17.10 -3.90
C ASN A 133 -7.08 17.55 -3.75
N LYS A 134 -6.77 18.84 -3.89
CA LYS A 134 -5.40 19.35 -3.67
C LYS A 134 -5.02 19.19 -2.20
N GLU A 135 -5.96 19.53 -1.33
CA GLU A 135 -5.79 19.45 0.12
C GLU A 135 -5.62 18.02 0.66
N LYS A 136 -6.17 17.00 -0.02
CA LYS A 136 -5.95 15.59 0.34
C LYS A 136 -4.48 15.17 0.29
N ASN A 137 -3.76 15.57 -0.76
CA ASN A 137 -2.34 15.23 -0.90
C ASN A 137 -1.48 15.96 0.14
N ASP A 138 -1.82 17.20 0.45
CA ASP A 138 -1.13 17.98 1.48
C ASP A 138 -1.42 17.45 2.88
N ALA A 139 -2.66 17.02 3.15
CA ALA A 139 -3.03 16.33 4.37
C ALA A 139 -2.22 15.05 4.55
N TYR A 140 -2.10 14.23 3.49
CA TYR A 140 -1.26 13.04 3.51
C TYR A 140 0.19 13.36 3.85
N LYS A 141 0.80 14.35 3.19
CA LYS A 141 2.18 14.78 3.48
C LYS A 141 2.35 15.27 4.92
N GLY A 142 1.40 16.05 5.43
CA GLY A 142 1.44 16.55 6.81
C GLY A 142 1.36 15.43 7.84
N ILE A 143 0.46 14.46 7.65
CA ILE A 143 0.35 13.26 8.49
C ILE A 143 1.66 12.48 8.48
N MET A 144 2.23 12.23 7.30
CA MET A 144 3.50 11.51 7.16
C MET A 144 4.67 12.25 7.84
N THR A 145 4.70 13.58 7.72
CA THR A 145 5.72 14.42 8.36
C THR A 145 5.63 14.32 9.89
N LEU A 146 4.42 14.44 10.45
CA LEU A 146 4.19 14.33 11.89
C LEU A 146 4.57 12.95 12.44
N MET A 147 4.33 11.87 11.67
CA MET A 147 4.69 10.51 12.09
C MET A 147 6.22 10.29 12.17
N ARG A 148 7.02 11.35 12.02
CA ARG A 148 8.50 11.36 11.99
C ARG A 148 9.05 10.32 11.03
N VAL A 149 8.31 10.13 9.95
CA VAL A 149 8.70 9.21 8.90
C VAL A 149 9.85 9.87 8.17
N SER A 150 11.08 9.46 8.49
CA SER A 150 12.28 9.97 7.83
C SER A 150 12.13 9.69 6.34
N SER A 151 11.85 10.75 5.60
CA SER A 151 11.84 10.79 4.15
C SER A 151 13.05 10.00 3.64
N PHE A 152 12.76 8.94 2.89
CA PHE A 152 13.58 8.36 1.82
C PHE A 152 14.03 6.88 1.95
N TRP A 153 14.46 6.34 3.10
CA TRP A 153 15.10 4.99 3.09
C TRP A 153 14.39 3.84 3.84
N ARG A 154 13.55 4.08 4.87
CA ARG A 154 12.92 2.98 5.63
C ARG A 154 11.58 2.48 5.05
N ILE A 155 10.95 3.26 4.18
CA ILE A 155 9.56 3.06 3.71
C ILE A 155 9.52 2.37 2.34
N THR A 156 10.65 2.28 1.64
CA THR A 156 10.68 1.68 0.31
C THR A 156 10.52 0.16 0.35
N TRP A 157 10.95 -0.52 1.41
CA TRP A 157 10.94 -1.98 1.41
C TRP A 157 9.55 -2.60 1.62
N LYS A 158 8.68 -2.14 2.53
CA LYS A 158 7.42 -2.87 2.79
C LYS A 158 6.34 -2.71 1.71
N ILE A 159 6.19 -1.52 1.15
CA ILE A 159 5.18 -1.26 0.11
C ILE A 159 5.74 -1.54 -1.28
N TYR A 160 7.04 -1.28 -1.50
CA TYR A 160 7.62 -1.46 -2.82
C TYR A 160 8.33 -2.80 -2.98
N SER A 161 8.65 -3.59 -1.94
CA SER A 161 9.28 -4.91 -2.15
C SER A 161 8.44 -5.82 -3.03
N ALA A 162 7.12 -5.93 -2.81
CA ALA A 162 6.29 -6.79 -3.66
C ALA A 162 6.33 -6.33 -5.13
N PRO A 163 6.02 -5.07 -5.48
CA PRO A 163 6.14 -4.63 -6.86
C PRO A 163 7.57 -4.67 -7.42
N LEU A 164 8.60 -4.38 -6.61
CA LEU A 164 10.01 -4.39 -7.03
C LEU A 164 10.51 -5.81 -7.29
N VAL A 165 10.20 -6.77 -6.40
CA VAL A 165 10.51 -8.20 -6.57
C VAL A 165 9.87 -8.73 -7.85
N LEU A 166 8.62 -8.33 -8.13
CA LEU A 166 7.94 -8.70 -9.36
C LEU A 166 8.61 -8.08 -10.59
N LEU A 167 8.92 -6.77 -10.57
CA LEU A 167 9.67 -6.12 -11.64
C LEU A 167 11.01 -6.84 -11.90
N PHE A 168 11.76 -7.18 -10.84
CA PHE A 168 13.01 -7.93 -10.96
C PHE A 168 12.78 -9.34 -11.52
N SER A 169 11.75 -10.05 -11.08
CA SER A 169 11.38 -11.36 -11.62
C SER A 169 11.01 -11.27 -13.11
N SER A 170 10.33 -10.19 -13.52
CA SER A 170 9.96 -9.89 -14.90
C SER A 170 11.21 -9.73 -15.78
N LEU A 171 12.19 -8.98 -15.28
CA LEU A 171 13.40 -8.66 -16.02
C LEU A 171 14.29 -9.89 -16.16
N ILE A 172 14.41 -10.69 -15.08
CA ILE A 172 15.11 -11.98 -15.13
C ILE A 172 14.43 -12.91 -16.12
N PHE A 173 13.09 -12.97 -16.13
CA PHE A 173 12.36 -13.82 -17.06
C PHE A 173 12.56 -13.38 -18.52
N GLN A 174 12.45 -12.09 -18.79
CA GLN A 174 12.71 -11.51 -20.12
C GLN A 174 14.14 -11.77 -20.59
N PHE A 175 15.12 -11.65 -19.68
CA PHE A 175 16.52 -11.98 -19.97
C PHE A 175 16.74 -13.46 -20.30
N LEU A 176 16.12 -14.37 -19.54
CA LEU A 176 16.18 -15.81 -19.82
C LEU A 176 15.52 -16.15 -21.16
N PHE A 177 14.43 -15.46 -21.52
CA PHE A 177 13.72 -15.67 -22.77
C PHE A 177 14.46 -15.11 -23.99
N TRP A 178 15.24 -14.04 -23.82
CA TRP A 178 16.10 -13.52 -24.89
C TRP A 178 17.11 -14.56 -25.39
N ARG A 179 17.48 -15.55 -24.55
CA ARG A 179 18.19 -16.73 -25.01
C ARG A 179 17.21 -17.66 -25.75
N LYS A 180 17.23 -17.61 -27.09
CA LYS A 180 16.38 -18.38 -28.04
C LYS A 180 16.26 -19.91 -27.80
N ASP A 181 17.04 -20.47 -26.88
CA ASP A 181 17.06 -21.89 -26.53
C ASP A 181 15.76 -22.44 -25.91
N PHE A 182 14.76 -21.58 -25.63
CA PHE A 182 13.58 -21.92 -24.81
C PHE A 182 12.21 -21.78 -25.52
N VAL A 183 12.18 -21.68 -26.85
CA VAL A 183 10.92 -21.58 -27.65
C VAL A 183 10.07 -22.87 -27.54
N ASN A 184 8.93 -22.82 -26.81
CA ASN A 184 7.97 -23.93 -26.66
C ASN A 184 6.57 -23.44 -26.21
N SER A 185 5.50 -24.19 -26.48
CA SER A 185 4.11 -23.88 -26.10
C SER A 185 3.91 -23.76 -24.59
N LYS A 186 4.59 -24.60 -23.79
CA LYS A 186 4.58 -24.51 -22.32
C LYS A 186 5.08 -23.16 -21.82
N MET A 187 6.08 -22.58 -22.50
CA MET A 187 6.64 -21.27 -22.14
C MET A 187 5.68 -20.13 -22.48
N ASN A 188 4.91 -20.25 -23.57
CA ASN A 188 3.87 -19.27 -23.90
C ASN A 188 2.73 -19.23 -22.88
N PHE A 189 2.39 -20.38 -22.29
CA PHE A 189 1.43 -20.43 -21.19
C PHE A 189 1.95 -19.71 -19.95
N ILE A 190 3.23 -19.91 -19.60
CA ILE A 190 3.89 -19.23 -18.48
C ILE A 190 3.91 -17.70 -18.69
N LEU A 191 4.25 -17.24 -19.90
CA LEU A 191 4.22 -15.80 -20.25
C LEU A 191 2.83 -15.17 -20.06
N ARG A 192 1.76 -15.88 -20.41
CA ARG A 192 0.39 -15.40 -20.20
C ARG A 192 0.06 -15.26 -18.72
N LEU A 193 0.34 -16.30 -17.93
CA LEU A 193 0.14 -16.26 -16.48
C LEU A 193 0.85 -15.05 -15.86
N TYR A 194 2.08 -14.79 -16.29
CA TYR A 194 2.88 -13.67 -15.82
C TYR A 194 2.26 -12.30 -16.13
N ILE A 195 1.81 -12.09 -17.38
CA ILE A 195 1.13 -10.84 -17.78
C ILE A 195 -0.13 -10.63 -16.93
N PHE A 196 -0.92 -11.69 -16.70
CA PHE A 196 -2.13 -11.59 -15.89
C PHE A 196 -1.84 -11.28 -14.41
N THR A 197 -0.80 -11.89 -13.83
CA THR A 197 -0.42 -11.62 -12.43
C THR A 197 0.08 -10.19 -12.25
N ASP A 198 0.94 -9.69 -13.13
CA ASP A 198 1.46 -8.32 -13.07
C ASP A 198 0.33 -7.30 -13.20
N LEU A 199 -0.60 -7.52 -14.12
CA LEU A 199 -1.76 -6.65 -14.31
C LEU A 199 -2.69 -6.65 -13.09
N GLY A 200 -2.96 -7.83 -12.51
CA GLY A 200 -3.80 -7.96 -11.31
C GLY A 200 -3.22 -7.26 -10.08
N ILE A 201 -1.91 -7.39 -9.85
CA ILE A 201 -1.24 -6.78 -8.71
C ILE A 201 -1.12 -5.27 -8.89
N TYR A 202 -0.76 -4.82 -10.10
CA TYR A 202 -0.72 -3.39 -10.43
C TYR A 202 -2.08 -2.74 -10.24
N THR A 203 -3.15 -3.34 -10.76
CA THR A 203 -4.52 -2.81 -10.64
C THR A 203 -4.98 -2.77 -9.18
N TYR A 204 -4.71 -3.82 -8.39
CA TYR A 204 -5.01 -3.82 -6.95
C TYR A 204 -4.31 -2.67 -6.21
N TRP A 205 -3.01 -2.51 -6.43
CA TRP A 205 -2.23 -1.48 -5.76
C TRP A 205 -2.65 -0.06 -6.19
N TYR A 206 -2.80 0.16 -7.49
CA TYR A 206 -3.26 1.43 -8.05
C TYR A 206 -4.65 1.80 -7.53
N PHE A 207 -5.57 0.83 -7.50
CA PHE A 207 -6.93 1.05 -7.03
C PHE A 207 -6.98 1.32 -5.52
N LYS A 208 -6.19 0.62 -4.70
CA LYS A 208 -6.09 0.89 -3.26
C LYS A 208 -5.65 2.33 -2.99
N PHE A 209 -4.62 2.82 -3.70
CA PHE A 209 -4.14 4.19 -3.55
C PHE A 209 -5.16 5.22 -4.08
N ARG A 210 -5.79 4.93 -5.23
CA ARG A 210 -6.77 5.83 -5.87
C ARG A 210 -8.10 5.89 -5.13
N SER A 211 -8.50 4.83 -4.43
CA SER A 211 -9.76 4.76 -3.67
C SER A 211 -9.87 5.82 -2.58
N VAL A 212 -8.73 6.31 -2.06
CA VAL A 212 -8.66 7.38 -1.06
C VAL A 212 -8.57 8.78 -1.70
N GLY A 213 -8.63 8.86 -3.03
CA GLY A 213 -8.62 10.12 -3.77
C GLY A 213 -7.27 10.83 -3.77
N LEU A 214 -6.18 10.12 -3.46
CA LEU A 214 -4.81 10.63 -3.55
C LEU A 214 -4.32 10.59 -5.01
N ASN A 215 -3.42 11.51 -5.34
CA ASN A 215 -2.69 11.50 -6.60
C ASN A 215 -1.37 10.76 -6.40
N LEU A 216 -0.97 9.96 -7.40
CA LEU A 216 0.31 9.24 -7.36
C LEU A 216 1.45 10.25 -7.14
N MET A 217 2.28 10.02 -6.11
CA MET A 217 3.50 10.80 -5.93
C MET A 217 4.53 10.38 -6.98
N LYS A 218 5.65 11.11 -7.05
CA LYS A 218 6.67 10.93 -8.09
C LYS A 218 7.22 9.50 -8.12
N SER A 219 7.44 8.89 -6.95
CA SER A 219 7.85 7.50 -6.78
C SER A 219 6.83 6.52 -7.36
N GLU A 220 5.55 6.69 -7.04
CA GLU A 220 4.47 5.82 -7.50
C GLU A 220 4.31 5.87 -9.01
N ARG A 221 4.44 7.07 -9.62
CA ARG A 221 4.41 7.23 -11.07
C ARG A 221 5.56 6.48 -11.76
N PHE A 222 6.75 6.50 -11.17
CA PHE A 222 7.89 5.74 -11.70
C PHE A 222 7.59 4.23 -11.72
N PHE A 223 7.05 3.69 -10.63
CA PHE A 223 6.67 2.28 -10.58
C PHE A 223 5.58 1.93 -11.58
N THR A 224 4.55 2.77 -11.71
CA THR A 224 3.53 2.61 -12.76
C THR A 224 4.16 2.51 -14.15
N ILE A 225 5.06 3.43 -14.49
CA ILE A 225 5.72 3.42 -15.79
C ILE A 225 6.56 2.15 -15.96
N ALA A 226 7.33 1.76 -14.94
CA ALA A 226 8.14 0.54 -14.98
C ALA A 226 7.27 -0.71 -15.22
N PHE A 227 6.15 -0.85 -14.51
CA PHE A 227 5.21 -1.97 -14.71
C PHE A 227 4.60 -2.00 -16.10
N LEU A 228 4.22 -0.85 -16.65
CA LEU A 228 3.68 -0.79 -18.00
C LEU A 228 4.72 -1.22 -19.03
N VAL A 229 5.97 -0.80 -18.86
CA VAL A 229 7.09 -1.22 -19.72
C VAL A 229 7.30 -2.73 -19.64
N THR A 230 7.32 -3.32 -18.44
CA THR A 230 7.52 -4.78 -18.31
C THR A 230 6.37 -5.57 -18.93
N ILE A 231 5.12 -5.11 -18.80
CA ILE A 231 3.97 -5.72 -19.47
C ILE A 231 4.11 -5.66 -21.00
N ILE A 232 4.46 -4.50 -21.55
CA ILE A 232 4.64 -4.30 -23.00
C ILE A 232 5.74 -5.23 -23.54
N VAL A 233 6.89 -5.30 -22.87
CA VAL A 233 8.00 -6.16 -23.26
C VAL A 233 7.59 -7.64 -23.19
N SER A 234 6.83 -8.03 -22.17
CA SER A 234 6.33 -9.41 -22.03
C SER A 234 5.35 -9.80 -23.14
N ILE A 235 4.47 -8.87 -23.55
CA ILE A 235 3.57 -9.06 -24.69
C ILE A 235 4.36 -9.22 -25.99
N PHE A 236 5.38 -8.38 -26.21
CA PHE A 236 6.24 -8.47 -27.40
C PHE A 236 6.91 -9.85 -27.50
N PHE A 237 7.51 -10.34 -26.41
CA PHE A 237 8.11 -11.67 -26.38
C PHE A 237 7.09 -12.78 -26.60
N HIS A 238 5.88 -12.65 -26.04
CA HIS A 238 4.80 -13.60 -26.28
C HIS A 238 4.44 -13.71 -27.77
N ILE A 239 4.30 -12.57 -28.46
CA ILE A 239 4.00 -12.52 -29.89
C ILE A 239 5.16 -13.11 -30.71
N SER A 240 6.41 -12.72 -30.41
CA SER A 240 7.60 -13.26 -31.08
C SER A 240 7.67 -14.79 -30.99
N ASN A 241 7.41 -15.34 -29.79
CA ASN A 241 7.42 -16.79 -29.57
C ASN A 241 6.31 -17.51 -30.35
N ILE A 242 5.12 -16.90 -30.44
CA ILE A 242 4.02 -17.44 -31.28
C ILE A 242 4.46 -17.52 -32.74
N ASN A 243 5.10 -16.46 -33.25
CA ASN A 243 5.54 -16.41 -34.64
C ASN A 243 6.62 -17.44 -34.93
N GLU A 244 7.64 -17.56 -34.08
CA GLU A 244 8.72 -18.55 -34.23
C GLU A 244 8.19 -20.00 -34.16
N MET A 245 7.22 -20.28 -33.28
CA MET A 245 6.56 -21.59 -33.25
C MET A 245 5.72 -21.87 -34.51
N ARG A 246 5.13 -20.84 -35.12
CA ARG A 246 4.41 -21.00 -36.40
C ARG A 246 5.39 -21.35 -37.51
N GLU A 247 6.53 -20.64 -37.59
CA GLU A 247 7.59 -20.90 -38.57
C GLU A 247 8.16 -22.32 -38.45
N ILE A 248 8.47 -22.78 -37.23
CA ILE A 248 8.95 -24.14 -36.97
C ILE A 248 7.90 -25.21 -37.36
N ARG A 249 6.61 -24.89 -37.23
CA ARG A 249 5.54 -25.81 -37.62
C ARG A 249 5.40 -25.86 -39.14
N SER A 250 5.47 -24.71 -39.82
CA SER A 250 5.44 -24.65 -41.28
C SER A 250 6.67 -25.26 -41.95
N SER A 251 7.84 -25.25 -41.29
CA SER A 251 9.06 -25.88 -41.83
C SER A 251 9.10 -27.40 -41.67
N LYS A 252 8.14 -27.99 -40.94
CA LYS A 252 8.03 -29.44 -40.69
C LYS A 252 6.89 -30.12 -41.46
N GLN A 253 6.04 -29.33 -42.13
CA GLN A 253 5.04 -29.79 -43.08
C GLN A 253 5.63 -29.78 -44.49
#